data_AF-A0A6C0ER23-F1
#
_entry.id   AF-A0A6C0ER23-F1
#
_cell.length_a   1.000
_cell.length_b   1.000
_cell.length_c   1.000
_cell.angle_alpha   90.00
_cell.angle_beta   90.00
_cell.angle_gamma   90.00
#
_symmetry.space_group_name_H-M   'P 1'
#
loop_
_entity.id
_entity.type
_entity.pdbx_description
1 polymer ?
#
loop_
_entity_poly.entity_id
_entity_poly.type
_entity_poly.pdbx_seq_one_letter_code
_entity_poly.pdbx_strand_id
1 'polypeptide(L)'
;MRKTTEETPYTSDIEIGNIIETSNIQSEEIEIIVNTKCVKTFLTAIIAFVTLPITIGDLVVGYTDNSCVYICPEQLNVNMKDYLFTCGYINILLFLYNLYIICFHLDSYYQPVVNTKFIYLFILDIIQLILKFFLIIWNLIGLLIFWSKLFVNTTCSNFVFNYLFVTILIKFIISIIFYCKEKDRVYIE
;
A
#
# COMPACT_ATOMS: atom_id res chain seq x y z
N MET A 1 -61.62 -49.34 27.56
CA MET A 1 -60.31 -48.69 27.74
C MET A 1 -60.14 -47.64 26.66
N ARG A 2 -60.24 -46.36 27.02
CA ARG A 2 -60.18 -45.20 26.11
C ARG A 2 -58.74 -44.68 26.17
N LYS A 3 -58.00 -44.75 25.06
CA LYS A 3 -56.68 -44.10 24.96
C LYS A 3 -56.92 -42.61 24.70
N THR A 4 -56.53 -41.79 25.66
CA THR A 4 -56.37 -40.34 25.52
C THR A 4 -55.12 -40.05 24.71
N THR A 5 -55.27 -39.28 23.64
CA THR A 5 -54.17 -38.69 22.87
C THR A 5 -53.78 -37.39 23.55
N GLU A 6 -52.55 -37.30 24.06
CA GLU A 6 -51.94 -36.07 24.57
C GLU A 6 -51.21 -35.40 23.39
N GLU A 7 -51.70 -34.24 22.96
CA GLU A 7 -50.96 -33.31 22.11
C GLU A 7 -50.29 -32.26 23.01
N THR A 8 -48.97 -32.13 22.94
CA THR A 8 -48.24 -30.99 23.48
C THR A 8 -47.72 -30.12 22.32
N PRO A 9 -48.12 -28.83 22.22
CA PRO A 9 -47.54 -27.89 21.28
C PRO A 9 -46.62 -26.93 22.04
N TYR A 10 -45.32 -27.19 22.06
CA TYR A 10 -44.33 -26.26 22.64
C TYR A 10 -42.96 -26.44 21.98
N THR A 11 -42.83 -26.03 20.71
CA THR A 11 -41.54 -25.96 20.02
C THR A 11 -41.36 -24.72 19.13
N SER A 12 -42.39 -23.90 18.89
CA SER A 12 -42.31 -22.77 17.95
C SER A 12 -41.51 -21.56 18.47
N ASP A 13 -41.59 -21.26 19.76
CA ASP A 13 -41.12 -19.95 20.26
C ASP A 13 -39.61 -19.92 20.53
N ILE A 14 -39.00 -21.09 20.77
CA ILE A 14 -37.55 -21.24 20.97
C ILE A 14 -36.79 -21.14 19.64
N GLU A 15 -37.37 -21.64 18.54
CA GLU A 15 -36.75 -21.54 17.21
C GLU A 15 -36.73 -20.09 16.69
N ILE A 16 -37.79 -19.30 16.96
CA ILE A 16 -37.88 -17.90 16.50
C ILE A 16 -36.84 -17.01 17.22
N GLY A 17 -36.60 -17.22 18.51
CA GLY A 17 -35.59 -16.48 19.28
C GLY A 17 -34.16 -16.65 18.74
N ASN A 18 -33.77 -17.90 18.43
CA ASN A 18 -32.45 -18.21 17.89
C ASN A 18 -32.23 -17.64 16.47
N ILE A 19 -33.29 -17.55 15.65
CA ILE A 19 -33.22 -16.98 14.29
C ILE A 19 -33.03 -15.45 14.35
N ILE A 20 -33.69 -14.77 15.29
CA ILE A 20 -33.55 -13.32 15.45
C ILE A 20 -32.15 -12.96 15.95
N GLU A 21 -31.61 -13.71 16.92
CA GLU A 21 -30.27 -13.47 17.48
C GLU A 21 -29.17 -13.70 16.44
N THR A 22 -29.26 -14.77 15.63
CA THR A 22 -28.33 -15.01 14.52
C THR A 22 -28.42 -13.94 13.42
N SER A 23 -29.62 -13.43 13.13
CA SER A 23 -29.79 -12.36 12.12
C SER A 23 -29.19 -11.01 12.55
N ASN A 24 -29.27 -10.67 13.84
CA ASN A 24 -28.70 -9.43 14.38
C ASN A 24 -27.17 -9.49 14.43
N ILE A 25 -26.60 -10.64 14.82
CA ILE A 25 -25.14 -10.86 14.80
C ILE A 25 -24.61 -10.75 13.36
N GLN A 26 -25.32 -11.32 12.40
CA GLN A 26 -24.93 -11.26 10.99
C GLN A 26 -25.02 -9.84 10.40
N SER A 27 -25.99 -9.01 10.82
CA SER A 27 -26.06 -7.61 10.36
C SER A 27 -24.97 -6.73 10.96
N GLU A 28 -24.64 -6.93 12.24
CA GLU A 28 -23.60 -6.17 12.94
C GLU A 28 -22.19 -6.49 12.39
N GLU A 29 -21.91 -7.77 12.08
CA GLU A 29 -20.68 -8.17 11.41
C GLU A 29 -20.54 -7.54 10.02
N ILE A 30 -21.62 -7.51 9.22
CA ILE A 30 -21.62 -6.90 7.88
C ILE A 30 -21.33 -5.39 7.95
N GLU A 31 -21.91 -4.67 8.93
CA GLU A 31 -21.71 -3.23 9.10
C GLU A 31 -20.25 -2.90 9.46
N ILE A 32 -19.65 -3.64 10.39
CA ILE A 32 -18.25 -3.47 10.80
C ILE A 32 -17.30 -3.75 9.61
N ILE A 33 -17.61 -4.77 8.80
CA ILE A 33 -16.84 -5.14 7.61
C ILE A 33 -16.89 -4.03 6.56
N VAL A 34 -18.09 -3.54 6.22
CA VAL A 34 -18.25 -2.47 5.21
C VAL A 34 -17.52 -1.20 5.64
N ASN A 35 -17.61 -0.84 6.93
CA ASN A 35 -16.96 0.36 7.44
C ASN A 35 -15.42 0.25 7.37
N THR A 36 -14.86 -0.91 7.73
CA THR A 36 -13.41 -1.17 7.64
C THR A 36 -12.89 -1.13 6.19
N LYS A 37 -13.69 -1.61 5.23
CA LYS A 37 -13.36 -1.58 3.79
C LYS A 37 -13.33 -0.15 3.26
N CYS A 38 -14.36 0.64 3.55
CA CYS A 38 -14.45 2.03 3.15
C CYS A 38 -13.26 2.84 3.70
N VAL A 39 -12.89 2.63 4.97
CA VAL A 39 -11.75 3.32 5.58
C VAL A 39 -10.42 2.96 4.90
N LYS A 40 -10.15 1.68 4.63
CA LYS A 40 -8.92 1.25 3.95
C LYS A 40 -8.82 1.81 2.53
N THR A 41 -9.89 1.69 1.74
CA THR A 41 -9.92 2.22 0.36
C THR A 41 -9.78 3.75 0.34
N PHE A 42 -10.47 4.45 1.25
CA PHE A 42 -10.35 5.89 1.38
C PHE A 42 -8.93 6.33 1.75
N LEU A 43 -8.29 5.64 2.70
CA LEU A 43 -6.91 5.92 3.08
C LEU A 43 -5.94 5.68 1.92
N THR A 44 -6.09 4.59 1.17
CA THR A 44 -5.27 4.33 -0.02
C THR A 44 -5.48 5.40 -1.10
N ALA A 45 -6.71 5.85 -1.32
CA ALA A 45 -7.02 6.91 -2.26
C ALA A 45 -6.35 8.25 -1.88
N ILE A 46 -6.35 8.61 -0.59
CA ILE A 46 -5.63 9.80 -0.10
C ILE A 46 -4.13 9.66 -0.33
N ILE A 47 -3.54 8.51 0.01
CA ILE A 47 -2.11 8.28 -0.21
C ILE A 47 -1.77 8.41 -1.69
N ALA A 48 -2.58 7.79 -2.56
CA ALA A 48 -2.40 7.87 -4.01
C ALA A 48 -2.51 9.31 -4.54
N PHE A 49 -3.46 10.09 -4.04
CA PHE A 49 -3.64 11.48 -4.42
C PHE A 49 -2.40 12.33 -4.10
N VAL A 50 -1.70 12.03 -3.00
CA VAL A 50 -0.47 12.72 -2.60
C VAL A 50 0.75 12.21 -3.36
N THR A 51 0.85 10.90 -3.63
CA THR A 51 2.04 10.31 -4.25
C THR A 51 2.05 10.42 -5.77
N LEU A 52 0.89 10.36 -6.44
CA LEU A 52 0.79 10.43 -7.90
C LEU A 52 1.40 11.71 -8.49
N PRO A 53 1.17 12.92 -7.95
CA PRO A 53 1.83 14.13 -8.45
C PRO A 53 3.35 14.05 -8.40
N ILE A 54 3.92 13.43 -7.36
CA ILE A 54 5.38 13.24 -7.23
C ILE A 54 5.85 12.22 -8.27
N THR A 55 5.13 11.11 -8.44
CA THR A 55 5.44 10.08 -9.42
C THR A 55 5.39 10.62 -10.86
N ILE A 56 4.38 11.40 -11.20
CA ILE A 56 4.27 12.05 -12.50
C ILE A 56 5.38 13.09 -12.66
N GLY A 57 5.66 13.89 -11.62
CA GLY A 57 6.76 14.84 -11.61
C GLY A 57 8.11 14.19 -11.90
N ASP A 58 8.38 13.02 -11.33
CA ASP A 58 9.63 12.28 -11.56
C ASP A 58 9.79 11.90 -13.02
N LEU A 59 8.73 11.35 -13.61
CA LEU A 59 8.73 10.97 -15.02
C LEU A 59 8.86 12.20 -15.92
N VAL A 60 8.11 13.27 -15.64
CA VAL A 60 8.19 14.52 -16.43
C VAL A 60 9.61 15.06 -16.39
N VAL A 61 10.18 15.28 -15.20
CA VAL A 61 11.55 15.78 -15.08
C VAL A 61 12.55 14.84 -15.74
N GLY A 62 12.42 13.52 -15.57
CA GLY A 62 13.28 12.54 -16.23
C GLY A 62 13.19 12.52 -17.76
N TYR A 63 12.02 12.81 -18.34
CA TYR A 63 11.81 12.85 -19.80
C TYR A 63 12.16 14.21 -20.41
N THR A 64 11.87 15.31 -19.72
CA THR A 64 11.93 16.65 -20.31
C THR A 64 13.20 17.41 -19.95
N ASP A 65 13.79 17.17 -18.78
CA ASP A 65 15.01 17.90 -18.41
C ASP A 65 16.22 17.23 -19.04
N ASN A 66 17.03 18.06 -19.69
CA ASN A 66 18.33 17.63 -20.22
C ASN A 66 19.51 18.41 -19.65
N SER A 67 19.30 19.14 -18.55
CA SER A 67 20.31 20.03 -17.99
C SER A 67 21.32 19.26 -17.13
N CYS A 68 20.88 18.77 -15.97
CA CYS A 68 21.75 18.19 -14.96
C CYS A 68 21.42 16.72 -14.63
N VAL A 69 20.25 16.22 -15.06
CA VAL A 69 19.78 14.89 -14.67
C VAL A 69 20.62 13.73 -15.22
N TYR A 70 21.40 13.96 -16.28
CA TYR A 70 22.27 12.95 -16.90
C TYR A 70 23.64 12.79 -16.23
N ILE A 71 23.98 13.65 -15.27
CA ILE A 71 25.32 13.69 -14.71
C ILE A 71 25.51 12.52 -13.74
N CYS A 72 26.51 11.69 -14.03
CA CYS A 72 26.86 10.54 -13.20
C CYS A 72 27.84 10.95 -12.08
N PRO A 73 27.69 10.41 -10.85
CA PRO A 73 28.76 10.44 -9.85
C PRO A 73 29.97 9.62 -10.31
N GLU A 74 31.18 10.02 -9.90
CA GLU A 74 32.44 9.37 -10.33
C GLU A 74 32.53 7.88 -9.99
N GLN A 75 31.78 7.41 -9.00
CA GLN A 75 31.79 6.02 -8.53
C GLN A 75 30.46 5.29 -8.76
N LEU A 76 29.48 5.94 -9.41
CA LEU A 76 28.14 5.39 -9.60
C LEU A 76 27.75 5.43 -11.08
N ASN A 77 27.49 4.27 -11.68
CA ASN A 77 27.01 4.17 -13.05
C ASN A 77 25.47 4.34 -13.14
N VAL A 78 24.94 5.24 -12.33
CA VAL A 78 23.51 5.58 -12.25
C VAL A 78 23.44 7.09 -12.12
N ASN A 79 22.75 7.75 -13.05
CA ASN A 79 22.52 9.19 -13.01
C ASN A 79 21.17 9.51 -12.35
N MET A 80 20.90 10.80 -12.16
CA MET A 80 19.64 11.25 -11.56
C MET A 80 18.42 10.91 -12.43
N LYS A 81 18.56 10.87 -13.76
CA LYS A 81 17.49 10.47 -14.67
C LYS A 81 17.09 9.01 -14.48
N ASP A 82 18.06 8.10 -14.36
CA ASP A 82 17.84 6.69 -14.07
C ASP A 82 17.12 6.50 -12.74
N TYR A 83 17.53 7.30 -11.73
CA TYR A 83 16.87 7.35 -10.43
C TYR A 83 15.39 7.76 -10.57
N LEU A 84 15.12 8.88 -11.25
CA LEU A 84 13.76 9.41 -11.43
C LEU A 84 12.85 8.44 -12.17
N PHE A 85 13.32 7.82 -13.26
CA PHE A 85 12.53 6.83 -13.98
C PHE A 85 12.24 5.61 -13.13
N THR A 86 13.24 5.08 -12.44
CA THR A 86 13.05 3.90 -11.59
C THR A 86 12.07 4.20 -10.46
N CYS A 87 12.19 5.37 -9.80
CA CYS A 87 11.22 5.82 -8.81
C CYS A 87 9.80 5.98 -9.39
N GLY A 88 9.69 6.63 -10.56
CA GLY A 88 8.41 6.85 -11.23
C GLY A 88 7.70 5.52 -11.54
N TYR A 89 8.38 4.63 -12.24
CA TYR A 89 7.80 3.35 -12.65
C TYR A 89 7.50 2.42 -11.47
N ILE A 90 8.36 2.34 -10.47
CA ILE A 90 8.10 1.51 -9.29
C ILE A 90 6.91 2.04 -8.49
N ASN A 91 6.77 3.35 -8.34
CA ASN A 91 5.61 3.92 -7.65
C ASN A 91 4.30 3.67 -8.43
N ILE A 92 4.31 3.73 -9.77
CA ILE A 92 3.17 3.32 -10.59
C ILE A 92 2.85 1.84 -10.37
N LEU A 93 3.85 0.97 -10.45
CA LEU A 93 3.67 -0.47 -10.24
C LEU A 93 3.07 -0.76 -8.86
N LEU A 94 3.58 -0.11 -7.82
CA LEU A 94 3.11 -0.26 -6.45
C LEU A 94 1.67 0.25 -6.29
N PHE A 95 1.32 1.35 -6.95
CA PHE A 95 -0.05 1.86 -6.98
C PHE A 95 -1.01 0.88 -7.66
N LEU A 96 -0.66 0.36 -8.84
CA LEU A 96 -1.45 -0.65 -9.55
C LEU A 96 -1.59 -1.94 -8.73
N TYR A 97 -0.53 -2.36 -8.06
CA TYR A 97 -0.53 -3.51 -7.16
C TYR A 97 -1.47 -3.32 -5.97
N ASN A 98 -1.45 -2.16 -5.32
CA ASN A 98 -2.35 -1.85 -4.21
C ASN A 98 -3.82 -1.79 -4.68
N LEU A 99 -4.08 -1.21 -5.86
CA LEU A 99 -5.41 -1.25 -6.47
C LEU A 99 -5.86 -2.68 -6.76
N TYR A 100 -4.97 -3.53 -7.29
CA TYR A 100 -5.28 -4.93 -7.54
C TYR A 100 -5.68 -5.67 -6.26
N ILE A 101 -4.93 -5.51 -5.17
CA ILE A 101 -5.27 -6.12 -3.87
C ILE A 101 -6.64 -5.64 -3.38
N ILE A 102 -6.91 -4.34 -3.46
CA ILE A 102 -8.19 -3.77 -3.01
C ILE A 102 -9.34 -4.30 -3.88
N CYS A 103 -9.21 -4.27 -5.20
CA CYS A 103 -10.31 -4.65 -6.09
C CYS A 103 -10.59 -6.16 -6.12
N PHE A 104 -9.57 -7.01 -6.03
CA PHE A 104 -9.71 -8.45 -6.26
C PHE A 104 -9.59 -9.32 -5.01
N HIS A 105 -8.89 -8.86 -3.97
CA HIS A 105 -8.63 -9.70 -2.79
C HIS A 105 -9.62 -9.51 -1.64
N LEU A 106 -10.50 -8.52 -1.74
CA LEU A 106 -11.48 -8.19 -0.72
C LEU A 106 -12.65 -9.18 -0.60
N ASP A 107 -12.92 -9.98 -1.64
CA ASP A 107 -13.99 -11.00 -1.63
C ASP A 107 -13.50 -12.38 -1.16
N SER A 108 -12.19 -12.63 -1.14
CA SER A 108 -11.61 -13.96 -0.89
C SER A 108 -11.27 -14.23 0.58
N TYR A 109 -11.33 -13.23 1.47
CA TYR A 109 -10.93 -13.37 2.88
C TYR A 109 -11.92 -14.22 3.72
N TYR A 110 -13.15 -14.43 3.23
CA TYR A 110 -14.24 -15.08 3.99
C TYR A 110 -14.59 -16.51 3.58
N GLN A 111 -13.91 -17.08 2.58
CA GLN A 111 -14.05 -18.51 2.27
C GLN A 111 -12.83 -19.28 2.81
N PRO A 112 -13.00 -20.16 3.81
CA PRO A 112 -11.94 -20.94 4.41
C PRO A 112 -11.49 -22.03 3.42
N VAL A 113 -10.60 -21.67 2.50
CA VAL A 113 -9.86 -22.63 1.67
C VAL A 113 -8.42 -22.59 2.17
N VAL A 114 -8.10 -23.51 3.08
CA VAL A 114 -7.24 -23.23 4.24
C VAL A 114 -5.72 -23.24 3.94
N ASN A 115 -5.24 -23.72 2.79
CA ASN A 115 -3.78 -23.82 2.58
C ASN A 115 -3.21 -23.01 1.40
N THR A 116 -3.91 -22.93 0.27
CA THR A 116 -3.35 -22.28 -0.94
C THR A 116 -3.42 -20.76 -0.86
N LYS A 117 -4.49 -20.21 -0.25
CA LYS A 117 -4.65 -18.76 -0.06
C LYS A 117 -3.63 -18.18 0.93
N PHE A 118 -3.31 -18.91 2.00
CA PHE A 118 -2.34 -18.47 3.00
C PHE A 118 -0.93 -18.34 2.42
N ILE A 119 -0.46 -19.35 1.68
CA ILE A 119 0.84 -19.31 1.01
C ILE A 119 0.91 -18.13 0.03
N TYR A 120 -0.16 -17.89 -0.72
CA TYR A 120 -0.22 -16.78 -1.66
C TYR A 120 -0.11 -15.42 -0.96
N LEU A 121 -0.88 -15.19 0.11
CA LEU A 121 -0.82 -13.95 0.90
C LEU A 121 0.57 -13.75 1.53
N PHE A 122 1.17 -14.80 2.07
CA PHE A 122 2.52 -14.75 2.62
C PHE A 122 3.57 -14.37 1.57
N ILE A 123 3.48 -14.91 0.36
CA ILE A 123 4.35 -14.53 -0.77
C ILE A 123 4.16 -13.05 -1.13
N LEU A 124 2.91 -12.56 -1.16
CA LEU A 124 2.62 -11.16 -1.42
C LEU A 124 3.24 -10.23 -0.38
N ASP A 125 3.17 -10.59 0.90
CA ASP A 125 3.78 -9.82 1.99
C ASP A 125 5.31 -9.75 1.86
N ILE A 126 5.95 -10.88 1.49
CA ILE A 126 7.40 -10.92 1.22
C ILE A 126 7.76 -10.02 0.04
N ILE A 127 7.01 -10.09 -1.07
CA ILE A 127 7.25 -9.24 -2.24
C ILE A 127 7.14 -7.76 -1.84
N GLN A 128 6.12 -7.41 -1.07
CA GLN A 128 5.92 -6.05 -0.60
C GLN A 128 7.09 -5.59 0.28
N LEU A 129 7.61 -6.45 1.16
CA LEU A 129 8.77 -6.16 1.99
C LEU A 129 10.02 -5.91 1.14
N ILE A 130 10.29 -6.76 0.15
CA ILE A 130 11.42 -6.61 -0.78
C ILE A 130 11.34 -5.29 -1.53
N LEU A 131 10.15 -4.93 -2.05
CA LEU A 131 9.93 -3.67 -2.76
C LEU A 131 10.16 -2.45 -1.84
N LYS A 132 9.72 -2.51 -0.58
CA LYS A 132 9.96 -1.46 0.42
C LYS A 132 11.46 -1.26 0.67
N PHE A 133 12.21 -2.36 0.87
CA PHE A 133 13.67 -2.29 1.05
C PHE A 133 14.37 -1.72 -0.19
N PHE A 134 13.97 -2.18 -1.37
CA PHE A 134 14.50 -1.66 -2.63
C PHE A 134 14.27 -0.14 -2.72
N LEU A 135 13.06 0.35 -2.43
CA LEU A 135 12.74 1.78 -2.46
C LEU A 135 13.59 2.61 -1.49
N ILE A 136 13.86 2.10 -0.28
CA ILE A 136 14.73 2.78 0.70
C ILE A 136 16.14 2.93 0.13
N ILE A 137 16.72 1.83 -0.36
CA ILE A 137 18.07 1.83 -0.95
C ILE A 137 18.11 2.78 -2.15
N TRP A 138 17.08 2.74 -2.99
CA TRP A 138 17.01 3.59 -4.17
C TRP A 138 16.88 5.08 -3.83
N ASN A 139 16.10 5.43 -2.80
CA ASN A 139 16.01 6.80 -2.29
C ASN A 139 17.34 7.27 -1.69
N LEU A 140 18.10 6.39 -1.03
CA LEU A 140 19.46 6.70 -0.56
C LEU A 140 20.39 7.00 -1.74
N ILE A 141 20.31 6.24 -2.83
CA ILE A 141 21.08 6.50 -4.06
C ILE A 141 20.74 7.88 -4.62
N GLY A 142 19.45 8.22 -4.73
CA GLY A 142 19.02 9.55 -5.19
C GLY A 142 19.53 10.69 -4.31
N LEU A 143 19.49 10.50 -2.99
CA LEU A 143 20.07 11.43 -2.01
C LEU A 143 21.58 11.59 -2.23
N LEU A 144 22.32 10.49 -2.40
CA LEU A 144 23.76 10.56 -2.66
C LEU A 144 24.07 11.28 -3.97
N ILE A 145 23.37 10.99 -5.07
CA ILE A 145 23.57 11.66 -6.36
C ILE A 145 23.33 13.17 -6.23
N PHE A 146 22.21 13.56 -5.60
CA PHE A 146 21.86 14.97 -5.45
C PHE A 146 22.89 15.73 -4.60
N TRP A 147 23.22 15.25 -3.41
CA TRP A 147 24.13 15.98 -2.50
C TRP A 147 25.59 15.91 -2.94
N SER A 148 26.04 14.82 -3.58
CA SER A 148 27.44 14.69 -3.99
C SER A 148 27.79 15.43 -5.28
N LYS A 149 26.85 15.53 -6.24
CA LYS A 149 27.12 16.12 -7.56
C LYS A 149 26.22 17.31 -7.87
N LEU A 150 24.91 17.17 -7.66
CA LEU A 150 23.96 18.20 -8.11
C LEU A 150 23.99 19.45 -7.24
N PHE A 151 24.16 19.29 -5.92
CA PHE A 151 24.15 20.38 -4.97
C PHE A 151 25.39 21.28 -5.06
N VAL A 152 26.57 20.69 -5.31
CA VAL A 152 27.85 21.40 -5.19
C VAL A 152 28.28 22.04 -6.51
N ASN A 153 28.09 21.35 -7.64
CA ASN A 153 28.92 21.60 -8.82
C ASN A 153 28.17 21.69 -10.16
N THR A 154 26.83 21.76 -10.19
CA THR A 154 26.10 21.74 -11.48
C THR A 154 24.94 22.73 -11.56
N THR A 155 24.80 23.33 -12.74
CA THR A 155 23.72 24.24 -13.09
C THR A 155 22.49 23.45 -13.54
N CYS A 156 21.76 22.87 -12.59
CA CYS A 156 20.35 22.53 -12.84
C CYS A 156 19.56 23.83 -13.07
N SER A 157 18.48 23.77 -13.85
CA SER A 157 17.51 24.87 -13.81
C SER A 157 16.94 25.03 -12.39
N ASN A 158 16.64 26.25 -11.95
CA ASN A 158 16.11 26.51 -10.60
C ASN A 158 14.86 25.67 -10.30
N PHE A 159 14.00 25.46 -11.29
CA PHE A 159 12.83 24.62 -11.18
C PHE A 159 13.19 23.16 -10.85
N VAL A 160 14.08 22.56 -11.65
CA VAL A 160 14.48 21.16 -11.47
C VAL A 160 15.26 20.97 -10.18
N PHE A 161 16.16 21.90 -9.85
CA PHE A 161 16.90 21.86 -8.59
C PHE A 161 15.96 21.82 -7.37
N ASN A 162 15.02 22.77 -7.30
CA ASN A 162 14.07 22.87 -6.20
C ASN A 162 13.14 21.66 -6.15
N TYR A 163 12.68 21.17 -7.31
CA TYR A 163 11.89 19.96 -7.41
C TYR A 163 12.63 18.75 -6.83
N LEU A 164 13.86 18.50 -7.29
CA LEU A 164 14.68 17.37 -6.83
C LEU A 164 14.96 17.46 -5.34
N PHE A 165 15.33 18.64 -4.85
CA PHE A 165 15.59 18.88 -3.43
C PHE A 165 14.39 18.49 -2.55
N VAL A 166 13.21 19.02 -2.88
CA VAL A 166 12.00 18.79 -2.09
C VAL A 166 11.53 17.34 -2.20
N THR A 167 11.48 16.79 -3.41
CA THR A 167 10.93 15.44 -3.61
C THR A 167 11.82 14.34 -3.05
N ILE A 168 13.14 14.47 -3.12
CA ILE A 168 14.05 13.49 -2.50
C ILE A 168 13.88 13.48 -0.99
N LEU A 169 13.80 14.65 -0.33
CA LEU A 169 13.55 14.73 1.11
C LEU A 169 12.21 14.13 1.50
N ILE A 170 11.13 14.48 0.79
CA ILE A 170 9.79 13.93 1.05
C ILE A 170 9.81 12.41 0.94
N LYS A 171 10.35 11.86 -0.15
CA LYS A 171 10.42 10.41 -0.35
C LYS A 171 11.22 9.72 0.74
N PHE A 172 12.36 10.29 1.13
CA PHE A 172 13.21 9.71 2.18
C PHE A 172 12.50 9.70 3.54
N ILE A 173 11.87 10.81 3.95
CA ILE A 173 11.10 10.91 5.19
C ILE A 173 9.95 9.91 5.19
N ILE A 174 9.19 9.86 4.09
CA ILE A 174 8.07 8.92 3.94
C ILE A 174 8.56 7.48 4.06
N SER A 175 9.65 7.11 3.37
CA SER A 175 10.24 5.77 3.46
C SER A 175 10.64 5.39 4.89
N ILE A 176 11.24 6.32 5.65
CA ILE A 176 11.61 6.09 7.06
C ILE A 176 10.36 5.92 7.93
N ILE A 177 9.36 6.80 7.80
CA ILE A 177 8.12 6.73 8.60
C ILE A 177 7.41 5.39 8.36
N PHE A 178 7.33 4.93 7.11
CA PHE A 178 6.73 3.63 6.79
C PHE A 178 7.51 2.48 7.44
N TYR A 179 8.84 2.51 7.39
CA TYR A 179 9.66 1.49 8.02
C TYR A 179 9.50 1.46 9.55
N CYS A 180 9.47 2.62 10.20
CA CYS A 180 9.28 2.73 11.65
C CYS A 180 7.90 2.20 12.08
N LYS A 181 6.82 2.51 11.33
CA LYS A 181 5.47 2.03 11.65
C LYS A 181 5.27 0.53 11.44
N GLU A 182 5.99 -0.08 10.50
CA GLU A 182 5.90 -1.53 10.27
C GLU A 182 6.48 -2.31 11.46
N LYS A 183 7.57 -1.79 12.03
CA LYS A 183 8.23 -2.39 13.19
C LYS A 183 7.25 -2.57 14.36
N ASP A 184 6.40 -1.60 14.61
CA ASP A 184 5.43 -1.65 15.72
C ASP A 184 4.33 -2.71 15.53
N ARG A 185 4.01 -3.13 14.30
CA ARG A 185 3.04 -4.21 14.06
C ARG A 185 3.62 -5.60 14.31
N VAL A 186 4.90 -5.81 14.00
CA VAL A 186 5.57 -7.12 14.15
C VAL A 186 5.77 -7.52 15.62
N TYR A 187 5.64 -6.57 16.56
CA TYR A 187 5.73 -6.85 18.01
C TYR A 187 4.37 -7.00 18.71
N ILE A 188 3.25 -6.88 17.99
CA ILE A 188 1.90 -6.96 18.57
C ILE A 188 1.16 -8.26 18.15
N GLU A 189 1.70 -9.02 17.20
CA GLU A 189 1.27 -10.41 16.89
C GLU A 189 2.20 -11.43 17.55
#